data_AF-A0A7S3H6F9-F1
#
_entry.id   AF-A0A7S3H6F9-F1
#
_cell.length_a   1.000
_cell.length_b   1.000
_cell.length_c   1.000
_cell.angle_alpha   90.00
_cell.angle_beta   90.00
_cell.angle_gamma   90.00
#
_symmetry.space_group_name_H-M   'P 1'
#
loop_
_entity.id
_entity.type
_entity.pdbx_description
1 polymer ?
#
loop_
_entity_poly.entity_id
_entity_poly.type
_entity_poly.pdbx_seq_one_letter_code
_entity_poly.pdbx_strand_id
1 'polypeptide(L)'
;MTDEDIVALSGAHTVGRLFNDRSGAVEEASGGTNGTKYTKRGAPELAKSLTTGGRSWTKNWTVFDNSYYTDMNKNDPEVIYLSTDKVLMTDPSFKPITEKFAADQAAFFASYAKAHKKLSELGSKFDPADGITGV
;
A
#
# COMPACT_ATOMS: atom_id res chain seq x y z
N MET A 1 -7.50 -14.32 8.93
CA MET A 1 -7.64 -12.88 8.66
C MET A 1 -9.12 -12.55 8.55
N THR A 2 -9.55 -11.37 8.99
CA THR A 2 -10.93 -10.85 8.83
C THR A 2 -11.03 -9.89 7.65
N ASP A 3 -12.24 -9.45 7.28
CA ASP A 3 -12.45 -8.42 6.25
C ASP A 3 -11.75 -7.11 6.59
N GLU A 4 -11.77 -6.69 7.87
CA GLU A 4 -11.01 -5.51 8.32
C GLU A 4 -9.49 -5.73 8.22
N ASP A 5 -8.99 -6.94 8.50
CA ASP A 5 -7.56 -7.26 8.30
C ASP A 5 -7.19 -7.13 6.82
N ILE A 6 -8.05 -7.61 5.90
CA ILE A 6 -7.83 -7.54 4.44
C ILE A 6 -7.76 -6.07 3.99
N VAL A 7 -8.80 -5.28 4.30
CA VAL A 7 -8.88 -3.87 3.87
C VAL A 7 -7.72 -3.07 4.47
N ALA A 8 -7.38 -3.31 5.75
CA ALA A 8 -6.26 -2.63 6.40
C ALA A 8 -4.93 -2.98 5.73
N LEU A 9 -4.62 -4.27 5.54
CA LEU A 9 -3.36 -4.70 4.94
C LEU A 9 -3.19 -4.22 3.49
N SER A 10 -4.27 -4.14 2.71
CA SER A 10 -4.25 -3.52 1.38
C SER A 10 -3.79 -2.06 1.41
N GLY A 11 -4.02 -1.34 2.51
CA GLY A 11 -3.52 0.01 2.75
C GLY A 11 -2.00 0.13 2.72
N ALA A 12 -1.25 -0.98 2.81
CA ALA A 12 0.19 -1.00 2.58
C ALA A 12 0.60 -0.44 1.21
N HIS A 13 -0.28 -0.55 0.20
CA HIS A 13 -0.08 0.03 -1.12
C HIS A 13 0.03 1.56 -1.12
N THR A 14 -0.24 2.24 0.01
CA THR A 14 0.10 3.66 0.18
C THR A 14 1.59 3.95 -0.02
N VAL A 15 2.45 2.94 0.24
CA VAL A 15 3.89 2.98 -0.02
C VAL A 15 4.24 2.05 -1.19
N GLY A 16 5.09 2.55 -2.08
CA GLY A 16 5.70 1.75 -3.14
C GLY A 16 5.08 1.93 -4.52
N ARG A 17 5.48 1.03 -5.43
CA ARG A 17 5.27 1.13 -6.87
C ARG A 17 5.15 -0.24 -7.50
N LEU A 18 4.41 -0.33 -8.60
CA LEU A 18 4.43 -1.44 -9.54
C LEU A 18 5.41 -1.19 -10.68
N PHE A 19 5.92 -2.28 -11.24
CA PHE A 19 6.85 -2.25 -12.36
C PHE A 19 6.50 -3.33 -13.37
N ASN A 20 6.55 -2.99 -14.66
CA ASN A 20 6.32 -3.93 -15.77
C ASN A 20 7.30 -5.12 -15.73
N ASP A 21 8.59 -4.82 -15.58
CA ASP A 21 9.70 -5.80 -15.48
C ASP A 21 9.75 -6.56 -14.15
N ARG A 22 8.72 -6.43 -13.30
CA ARG A 22 8.55 -7.23 -12.07
C ARG A 22 7.22 -7.97 -12.08
N SER A 23 6.11 -7.27 -11.90
CA SER A 23 4.79 -7.88 -11.84
C SER A 23 4.04 -7.89 -13.17
N GLY A 24 4.45 -7.07 -14.13
CA GLY A 24 3.76 -6.91 -15.43
C GLY A 24 2.40 -6.19 -15.34
N ALA A 25 2.04 -5.66 -14.16
CA ALA A 25 0.70 -5.10 -13.91
C ALA A 25 0.52 -3.64 -14.39
N VAL A 26 1.61 -3.01 -14.86
CA VAL A 26 1.64 -1.64 -15.36
C VAL A 26 2.58 -1.57 -16.56
N GLU A 27 2.49 -0.51 -17.36
CA GLU A 27 3.36 -0.32 -18.53
C GLU A 27 4.76 0.18 -18.13
N GLU A 28 4.84 0.93 -17.02
CA GLU A 28 6.06 1.53 -16.47
C GLU A 28 7.04 0.47 -15.95
N ALA A 29 8.17 0.29 -16.65
CA ALA A 29 9.30 -0.52 -16.18
C ALA A 29 10.20 0.25 -15.20
N SER A 30 11.20 -0.45 -14.64
CA SER A 30 12.30 0.22 -13.95
C SER A 30 13.16 1.06 -14.92
N GLY A 31 13.81 2.11 -14.40
CA GLY A 31 14.71 2.98 -15.17
C GLY A 31 14.19 4.40 -15.40
N GLY A 32 15.10 5.33 -15.68
CA GLY A 32 14.94 6.79 -15.53
C GLY A 32 13.62 7.37 -16.05
N THR A 33 13.36 7.18 -17.35
CA THR A 33 12.20 7.78 -18.02
C THR A 33 10.94 6.92 -17.96
N ASN A 34 11.01 5.72 -17.40
CA ASN A 34 9.95 4.71 -17.47
C ASN A 34 8.93 4.84 -16.33
N GLY A 35 8.70 6.05 -15.82
CA GLY A 35 7.82 6.30 -14.68
C GLY A 35 6.83 7.43 -14.94
N THR A 36 5.80 7.49 -14.10
CA THR A 36 4.82 8.59 -14.09
C THR A 36 5.46 9.89 -13.61
N LYS A 37 4.70 10.99 -13.63
CA LYS A 37 5.16 12.28 -13.10
C LYS A 37 5.64 12.20 -11.64
N TYR A 38 5.15 11.21 -10.87
CA TYR A 38 5.50 10.99 -9.46
C TYR A 38 6.74 10.10 -9.24
N THR A 39 7.14 9.28 -10.21
CA THR A 39 8.11 8.20 -9.98
C THR A 39 9.34 8.26 -10.88
N LYS A 40 9.29 9.01 -12.00
CA LYS A 40 10.40 9.14 -12.97
C LYS A 40 11.70 9.69 -12.36
N ARG A 41 11.62 10.46 -11.27
CA ARG A 41 12.80 10.97 -10.54
C ARG A 41 13.25 10.10 -9.37
N GLY A 42 12.61 8.94 -9.16
CA GLY A 42 12.89 8.09 -8.00
C GLY A 42 12.31 8.66 -6.70
N ALA A 43 12.72 8.10 -5.56
CA ALA A 43 12.24 8.53 -4.25
C ALA A 43 12.64 9.99 -3.98
N PRO A 44 11.69 10.89 -3.65
CA PRO A 44 11.99 12.31 -3.49
C PRO A 44 12.96 12.59 -2.34
N GLU A 45 12.94 11.76 -1.28
CA GLU A 45 13.80 11.90 -0.10
C GLU A 45 15.24 11.41 -0.32
N LEU A 46 15.53 10.77 -1.45
CA LEU A 46 16.84 10.20 -1.74
C LEU A 46 17.54 11.02 -2.82
N ALA A 47 18.60 11.73 -2.45
CA ALA A 47 19.44 12.52 -3.38
C ALA A 47 19.96 11.69 -4.58
N LYS A 48 20.11 10.37 -4.41
CA LYS A 48 20.36 9.40 -5.48
C LYS A 48 19.49 8.17 -5.27
N SER A 49 18.29 8.16 -5.85
CA SER A 49 17.44 6.98 -5.85
C SER A 49 18.11 5.84 -6.61
N LEU A 50 18.29 4.69 -5.97
CA LEU A 50 18.84 3.48 -6.59
C LEU A 50 17.92 2.89 -7.67
N THR A 51 16.63 3.27 -7.67
CA THR A 51 15.64 2.80 -8.65
C THR A 51 14.63 3.88 -8.97
N THR A 52 14.50 4.21 -10.25
CA THR A 52 13.49 5.11 -10.83
C THR A 52 12.47 4.31 -11.66
N GLY A 53 11.41 4.96 -12.12
CA GLY A 53 10.37 4.30 -12.94
C GLY A 53 9.25 3.69 -12.11
N GLY A 54 8.39 2.90 -12.76
CA GLY A 54 7.21 2.28 -12.15
C GLY A 54 6.03 3.25 -11.94
N ARG A 55 4.89 2.73 -11.49
CA ARG A 55 3.68 3.52 -11.18
C ARG A 55 3.24 3.26 -9.73
N SER A 56 2.97 4.32 -8.98
CA SER A 56 2.54 4.25 -7.57
C SER A 56 1.03 4.30 -7.42
N TRP A 57 0.50 3.82 -6.28
CA TRP A 57 -0.91 4.00 -5.92
C TRP A 57 -1.21 5.40 -5.38
N THR A 58 -0.20 6.07 -4.81
CA THR A 58 -0.33 7.39 -4.21
C THR A 58 0.71 8.35 -4.77
N LYS A 59 0.44 9.65 -4.64
CA LYS A 59 1.38 10.71 -5.07
C LYS A 59 2.63 10.71 -4.19
N ASN A 60 2.40 10.54 -2.88
CA ASN A 60 3.44 10.50 -1.84
C ASN A 60 3.79 9.05 -1.49
N TRP A 61 4.19 8.25 -2.48
CA TRP A 61 4.40 6.80 -2.38
C TRP A 61 5.56 6.36 -1.46
N THR A 62 6.16 7.30 -0.72
CA THR A 62 7.18 7.04 0.32
C THR A 62 6.69 7.37 1.72
N VAL A 63 5.45 7.82 1.85
CA VAL A 63 4.81 8.17 3.13
C VAL A 63 3.78 7.10 3.46
N PHE A 64 3.83 6.59 4.69
CA PHE A 64 2.80 5.69 5.19
C PHE A 64 1.66 6.50 5.80
N ASP A 65 0.60 6.70 5.03
CA ASP A 65 -0.60 7.44 5.41
C ASP A 65 -1.86 6.79 4.81
N ASN A 66 -3.04 7.37 5.05
CA ASN A 66 -4.29 6.85 4.49
C ASN A 66 -4.59 7.32 3.06
N SER A 67 -3.63 7.94 2.35
CA SER A 67 -3.87 8.51 1.01
C SER A 67 -4.26 7.47 -0.03
N TYR A 68 -3.82 6.21 0.13
CA TYR A 68 -4.30 5.07 -0.64
C TYR A 68 -5.83 5.00 -0.68
N TYR A 69 -6.52 5.27 0.42
CA TYR A 69 -7.99 5.24 0.47
C TYR A 69 -8.60 6.57 0.00
N THR A 70 -8.03 7.71 0.40
CA THR A 70 -8.61 9.03 0.06
C THR A 70 -8.52 9.37 -1.43
N ASP A 71 -7.56 8.78 -2.13
CA ASP A 71 -7.27 9.13 -3.52
C ASP A 71 -7.94 8.19 -4.54
N MET A 72 -8.55 7.08 -4.11
CA MET A 72 -9.22 6.10 -4.98
C MET A 72 -10.25 6.72 -5.93
N ASN A 73 -10.98 7.75 -5.47
CA ASN A 73 -12.04 8.40 -6.24
C ASN A 73 -11.58 9.66 -7.00
N LYS A 74 -10.30 10.03 -6.94
CA LYS A 74 -9.79 11.27 -7.55
C LYS A 74 -9.46 11.12 -9.04
N ASN A 75 -9.51 9.91 -9.60
CA ASN A 75 -9.29 9.61 -11.02
C ASN A 75 -7.99 10.21 -11.59
N ASP A 76 -6.91 10.27 -10.79
CA ASP A 76 -5.61 10.73 -11.28
C ASP A 76 -5.00 9.64 -12.19
N PRO A 77 -4.79 9.90 -13.49
CA PRO A 77 -4.29 8.87 -14.42
C PRO A 77 -2.84 8.44 -14.14
N GLU A 78 -2.12 9.17 -13.28
CA GLU A 78 -0.72 8.93 -12.94
C GLU A 78 -0.53 7.99 -11.75
N VAL A 79 -1.63 7.55 -11.12
CA VAL A 79 -1.63 6.53 -10.08
C VAL A 79 -2.35 5.26 -10.56
N ILE A 80 -2.09 4.14 -9.90
CA ILE A 80 -2.69 2.84 -10.22
C ILE A 80 -3.63 2.37 -9.11
N TYR A 81 -4.71 1.70 -9.52
CA TYR A 81 -5.52 0.83 -8.67
C TYR A 81 -5.83 -0.44 -9.47
N LEU A 82 -5.36 -1.58 -8.97
CA LEU A 82 -5.63 -2.90 -9.53
C LEU A 82 -7.09 -3.28 -9.30
N SER A 83 -7.56 -4.36 -9.93
CA SER A 83 -8.90 -4.90 -9.67
C SER A 83 -9.10 -5.25 -8.19
N THR A 84 -8.05 -5.74 -7.52
CA THR A 84 -8.02 -6.05 -6.09
C THR A 84 -8.04 -4.83 -5.18
N ASP A 85 -7.63 -3.65 -5.66
CA ASP A 85 -7.79 -2.41 -4.92
C ASP A 85 -9.19 -1.84 -5.12
N LYS A 86 -9.68 -1.86 -6.37
CA LYS A 86 -11.00 -1.33 -6.75
C LYS A 86 -12.14 -2.06 -6.04
N VAL A 87 -12.02 -3.37 -5.82
CA VAL A 87 -13.05 -4.16 -5.13
C VAL A 87 -13.31 -3.66 -3.71
N LEU A 88 -12.32 -3.05 -3.05
CA LEU A 88 -12.47 -2.49 -1.69
C LEU A 88 -13.51 -1.36 -1.62
N MET A 89 -13.78 -0.69 -2.75
CA MET A 89 -14.76 0.39 -2.85
C MET A 89 -16.15 -0.08 -3.28
N THR A 90 -16.28 -1.29 -3.80
CA THR A 90 -17.52 -1.80 -4.41
C THR A 90 -18.13 -2.96 -3.64
N ASP A 91 -17.32 -3.77 -2.97
CA ASP A 91 -17.80 -4.89 -2.17
C ASP A 91 -18.59 -4.39 -0.95
N PRO A 92 -19.80 -4.93 -0.66
CA PRO A 92 -20.64 -4.46 0.44
C PRO A 92 -20.01 -4.58 1.83
N SER A 93 -19.14 -5.56 2.06
CA SER A 93 -18.46 -5.77 3.34
C SER A 93 -17.21 -4.89 3.46
N PHE A 94 -16.46 -4.71 2.37
CA PHE A 94 -15.24 -3.91 2.39
C PHE A 94 -15.50 -2.40 2.36
N LYS A 95 -16.48 -1.96 1.55
CA LYS A 95 -16.73 -0.54 1.31
C LYS A 95 -16.87 0.30 2.59
N PRO A 96 -17.67 -0.10 3.61
CA PRO A 96 -17.78 0.67 4.86
C PRO A 96 -16.44 0.81 5.61
N ILE A 97 -15.58 -0.22 5.54
CA ILE A 97 -14.26 -0.21 6.19
C ILE A 97 -13.30 0.70 5.41
N THR A 98 -13.34 0.64 4.09
CA THR A 98 -12.56 1.51 3.19
C THR A 98 -12.92 2.98 3.39
N GLU A 99 -14.21 3.29 3.47
CA GLU A 99 -14.70 4.65 3.75
C GLU A 99 -14.29 5.13 5.16
N LYS A 100 -14.36 4.26 6.17
CA LYS A 100 -13.85 4.54 7.52
C LYS A 100 -12.36 4.91 7.49
N PHE A 101 -11.53 4.13 6.81
CA PHE A 101 -10.08 4.40 6.73
C PHE A 101 -9.74 5.64 5.90
N ALA A 102 -10.53 5.93 4.85
CA ALA A 102 -10.40 7.19 4.13
C ALA A 102 -10.72 8.41 5.02
N ALA A 103 -11.73 8.31 5.89
CA ALA A 103 -12.15 9.39 6.77
C ALA A 103 -11.27 9.55 8.03
N ASP A 104 -10.66 8.47 8.52
CA ASP A 104 -9.92 8.45 9.78
C ASP A 104 -8.61 7.66 9.65
N GLN A 105 -7.50 8.40 9.55
CA GLN A 105 -6.16 7.83 9.50
C GLN A 105 -5.77 7.11 10.80
N ALA A 106 -6.21 7.59 11.97
CA ALA A 106 -5.88 6.93 13.23
C ALA A 106 -6.55 5.56 13.33
N ALA A 107 -7.79 5.46 12.84
CA ALA A 107 -8.49 4.18 12.72
C ALA A 107 -7.77 3.22 11.75
N PHE A 108 -7.31 3.72 10.59
CA PHE A 108 -6.47 2.94 9.67
C PHE A 108 -5.20 2.41 10.35
N PHE A 109 -4.42 3.28 10.99
CA PHE A 109 -3.17 2.88 11.64
C PHE A 109 -3.38 1.87 12.76
N ALA A 110 -4.42 2.05 13.58
CA ALA A 110 -4.75 1.12 14.66
C ALA A 110 -5.11 -0.28 14.13
N SER A 111 -5.89 -0.36 13.04
CA SER A 111 -6.25 -1.64 12.41
C SER A 111 -5.06 -2.25 11.66
N TYR A 112 -4.27 -1.45 10.95
CA TYR A 112 -3.07 -1.91 10.24
C TYR A 112 -2.05 -2.54 11.18
N ALA A 113 -1.74 -1.90 12.31
CA ALA A 113 -0.76 -2.41 13.27
C ALA A 113 -1.15 -3.81 13.79
N LYS A 114 -2.44 -4.01 14.11
CA LYS A 114 -2.97 -5.30 14.56
C LYS A 114 -2.90 -6.36 13.46
N ALA A 115 -3.36 -6.02 12.26
CA ALA A 115 -3.39 -6.94 11.13
C ALA A 115 -1.98 -7.33 10.66
N HIS A 116 -1.05 -6.37 10.61
CA HIS A 116 0.34 -6.61 10.23
C HIS A 116 1.07 -7.50 11.24
N LYS A 117 0.89 -7.27 12.55
CA LYS A 117 1.43 -8.16 13.58
C LYS A 117 0.93 -9.59 13.38
N LYS A 118 -0.39 -9.76 13.28
CA LYS A 118 -1.04 -11.05 13.05
C LYS A 118 -0.53 -11.74 11.78
N LEU A 119 -0.28 -10.99 10.71
CA LEU A 119 0.29 -11.52 9.46
C LEU A 119 1.73 -11.97 9.66
N SER A 120 2.55 -11.15 10.33
CA SER A 120 3.98 -11.45 10.54
C SER A 120 4.22 -12.71 11.38
N GLU A 121 3.28 -13.06 12.26
CA GLU A 121 3.37 -14.22 13.14
C GLU A 121 2.70 -15.47 12.54
N LEU A 122 1.98 -15.34 11.42
CA LEU A 122 1.15 -16.41 10.87
C LEU A 122 1.98 -17.62 10.43
N GLY A 123 1.73 -18.77 11.04
CA GLY A 123 2.43 -20.02 10.74
C GLY A 123 3.84 -20.13 11.33
N SER A 124 4.29 -19.13 12.09
CA SER A 124 5.59 -19.16 12.77
C SER A 124 5.61 -20.13 13.95
N LYS A 125 6.81 -20.60 14.30
CA LYS A 125 7.11 -21.27 15.56
C LYS A 125 8.12 -20.42 16.30
N PHE A 126 7.83 -20.08 17.55
CA PHE A 126 8.69 -19.24 18.37
C PHE A 126 9.41 -20.08 19.43
N ASP A 127 10.58 -19.58 19.84
CA ASP A 127 11.31 -20.05 21.01
C ASP A 127 11.75 -18.83 21.84
N PRO A 128 11.17 -18.59 23.04
CA PRO A 128 10.11 -19.38 23.67
C PRO A 128 8.79 -19.34 22.88
N ALA A 129 7.87 -20.27 23.17
CA ALA A 129 6.63 -20.46 22.40
C ALA A 129 5.75 -19.20 22.29
N ASP A 130 5.78 -18.33 23.32
CA ASP A 130 5.03 -17.07 23.35
C ASP A 130 5.77 -15.91 22.65
N GLY A 131 6.95 -16.16 22.09
CA GLY A 131 7.84 -15.14 21.54
C GLY A 131 8.52 -14.29 22.61
N ILE A 132 9.29 -13.31 22.16
CA ILE A 132 9.99 -12.35 23.02
C ILE A 132 9.41 -10.96 22.74
N THR A 133 9.14 -10.18 23.78
CA THR A 133 8.67 -8.80 23.65
C THR A 133 9.62 -7.86 24.42
N GLY A 134 9.84 -6.64 23.89
CA GLY A 134 10.52 -5.56 24.62
C GLY A 134 12.05 -5.65 24.71
N VAL A 135 12.75 -5.68 23.57
CA VAL A 135 14.19 -5.37 23.49
C VAL A 135 14.40 -3.91 23.10
#